data_AF-I3ZKS9-F1
#
_entry.id   AF-I3ZKS9-F1
#
_cell.length_a   1.000
_cell.length_b   1.000
_cell.length_c   1.000
_cell.angle_alpha   90.00
_cell.angle_beta   90.00
_cell.angle_gamma   90.00
#
_symmetry.space_group_name_H-M   'P 1'
#
loop_
_entity.id
_entity.type
_entity.pdbx_description
1 polymer ?
#
loop_
_entity_poly.entity_id
_entity_poly.type
_entity_poly.pdbx_seq_one_letter_code
_entity_poly.pdbx_strand_id
1 'polypeptide(L)'
;MLIPSIDLMNGQIVQLVQGEKLKLAFDDFEYWITRFEKYPLVQLIDLDAAMRQGDNRKLIQQFTSRLTCQVGGGLRTADDGKAMLDLGARRVIYGSTLFGGDNEADRKRHPIMNLDFAASLNKALGEEQLVFSVDTKAGKVAVKGWKEQVDLTPEEAVTWLENDCAAFLYTHVDTEGTMSGFPIDVAAILRACTAKQLIVAGGIKEQKEIDDLDAMGVDAVAGMAVYSGAMQA
;
A
#
# COMPACT_ATOMS: atom_id res chain seq x y z
N MET A 1 -7.03 11.60 -6.13
CA MET A 1 -8.21 10.84 -6.62
C MET A 1 -8.56 9.66 -5.71
N LEU A 2 -9.74 9.05 -5.85
CA LEU A 2 -10.09 7.78 -5.18
C LEU A 2 -9.45 6.57 -5.87
N ILE A 3 -8.82 5.70 -5.08
CA ILE A 3 -8.33 4.37 -5.46
C ILE A 3 -9.07 3.34 -4.56
N PRO A 4 -9.97 2.50 -5.09
CA PRO A 4 -10.54 1.42 -4.29
C PRO A 4 -9.47 0.38 -3.94
N SER A 5 -9.52 -0.20 -2.74
CA SER A 5 -8.70 -1.36 -2.38
C SER A 5 -9.45 -2.69 -2.47
N ILE A 6 -8.69 -3.76 -2.66
CA ILE A 6 -9.09 -5.16 -2.54
C ILE A 6 -8.01 -5.84 -1.69
N ASP A 7 -8.37 -6.30 -0.50
CA ASP A 7 -7.48 -7.11 0.34
C ASP A 7 -7.89 -8.58 0.23
N LEU A 8 -6.96 -9.47 -0.12
CA LEU A 8 -7.20 -10.90 -0.30
C LEU A 8 -6.67 -11.70 0.88
N MET A 9 -7.53 -12.53 1.49
CA MET A 9 -7.17 -13.43 2.58
C MET A 9 -8.05 -14.69 2.53
N ASN A 10 -7.45 -15.88 2.70
CA ASN A 10 -8.10 -17.19 2.58
C ASN A 10 -8.93 -17.36 1.29
N GLY A 11 -8.48 -16.78 0.18
CA GLY A 11 -9.19 -16.82 -1.09
C GLY A 11 -10.50 -16.01 -1.13
N GLN A 12 -10.67 -15.03 -0.24
CA GLN A 12 -11.81 -14.10 -0.23
C GLN A 12 -11.31 -12.65 -0.28
N ILE A 13 -12.15 -11.74 -0.76
CA ILE A 13 -11.97 -10.30 -0.52
C ILE A 13 -12.38 -10.04 0.93
N VAL A 14 -11.53 -9.43 1.73
CA VAL A 14 -11.79 -9.13 3.14
C VAL A 14 -11.65 -7.65 3.43
N GLN A 15 -12.23 -7.22 4.55
CA GLN A 15 -11.91 -5.95 5.19
C GLN A 15 -11.62 -6.19 6.66
N LEU A 16 -10.47 -5.68 7.13
CA LEU A 16 -9.98 -5.83 8.50
C LEU A 16 -10.00 -4.47 9.21
N VAL A 17 -10.24 -4.47 10.52
CA VAL A 17 -9.93 -3.33 11.39
C VAL A 17 -8.50 -3.50 11.90
N GLN A 18 -7.66 -2.48 11.70
CA GLN A 18 -6.23 -2.43 12.07
C GLN A 18 -5.42 -3.67 11.64
N GLY A 19 -5.80 -4.31 10.54
CA GLY A 19 -5.08 -5.47 9.96
C GLY A 19 -5.25 -6.80 10.71
N GLU A 20 -6.09 -6.85 11.76
CA GLU A 20 -6.25 -8.04 12.60
C GLU A 20 -7.69 -8.55 12.67
N LYS A 21 -8.68 -7.66 12.83
CA LYS A 21 -10.06 -8.06 13.10
C LYS A 21 -10.89 -8.07 11.84
N LEU A 22 -11.25 -9.25 11.35
CA LEU A 22 -12.18 -9.43 10.24
C LEU A 22 -13.52 -8.72 10.50
N LYS A 23 -13.95 -7.91 9.53
CA LYS A 23 -15.16 -7.08 9.60
C LYS A 23 -16.15 -7.40 8.48
N LEU A 24 -15.66 -7.62 7.26
CA LEU A 24 -16.44 -8.03 6.08
C LEU A 24 -15.63 -9.07 5.29
N ALA A 25 -16.32 -9.96 4.58
CA ALA A 25 -15.74 -10.92 3.64
C ALA A 25 -16.68 -11.12 2.44
N PHE A 26 -16.14 -11.27 1.24
CA PHE A 26 -16.87 -11.43 -0.02
C PHE A 26 -16.16 -12.41 -0.95
N ASP A 27 -16.93 -13.20 -1.70
CA ASP A 27 -16.49 -14.18 -2.70
C ASP A 27 -17.01 -13.89 -4.12
N ASP A 28 -17.90 -12.90 -4.29
CA ASP A 28 -18.36 -12.42 -5.59
C ASP A 28 -17.32 -11.51 -6.28
N PHE A 29 -16.25 -12.12 -6.80
CA PHE A 29 -15.15 -11.39 -7.44
C PHE A 29 -15.59 -10.65 -8.71
N GLU A 30 -16.54 -11.20 -9.46
CA GLU A 30 -17.02 -10.61 -10.73
C GLU A 30 -17.76 -9.29 -10.50
N TYR A 31 -18.59 -9.23 -9.45
CA TYR A 31 -19.22 -7.99 -9.00
C TYR A 31 -18.18 -6.92 -8.65
N TRP A 32 -17.16 -7.26 -7.85
CA TRP A 32 -16.14 -6.28 -7.42
C TRP A 32 -15.21 -5.86 -8.56
N ILE A 33 -14.88 -6.76 -9.51
CA ILE A 33 -14.18 -6.40 -10.76
C ILE A 33 -15.02 -5.39 -11.54
N THR A 34 -16.25 -5.75 -11.91
CA THR A 34 -17.14 -4.88 -12.70
C THR A 34 -17.38 -3.52 -12.02
N ARG A 35 -17.48 -3.51 -10.68
CA ARG A 35 -17.63 -2.27 -9.91
C ARG A 35 -16.41 -1.36 -10.00
N PHE A 36 -15.21 -1.93 -10.01
CA PHE A 36 -13.96 -1.17 -9.99
C PHE A 36 -13.35 -0.89 -11.37
N GLU A 37 -13.86 -1.49 -12.45
CA GLU A 37 -13.42 -1.24 -13.85
C GLU A 37 -13.42 0.24 -14.28
N LYS A 38 -14.26 1.08 -13.65
CA LYS A 38 -14.31 2.52 -13.93
C LYS A 38 -13.17 3.35 -13.29
N TYR A 39 -12.38 2.76 -12.38
CA TYR A 39 -11.27 3.44 -11.71
C TYR A 39 -9.96 3.27 -12.49
N PRO A 40 -9.13 4.32 -12.61
CA PRO A 40 -7.87 4.25 -13.35
C PRO A 40 -6.81 3.40 -12.65
N LEU A 41 -6.99 3.11 -11.36
CA LEU A 41 -6.08 2.34 -10.53
C LEU A 41 -6.86 1.68 -9.38
N VAL A 42 -6.50 0.43 -9.07
CA VAL A 42 -7.01 -0.34 -7.92
C VAL A 42 -5.82 -0.79 -7.07
N GLN A 43 -5.95 -0.75 -5.75
CA GLN A 43 -4.95 -1.31 -4.85
C GLN A 43 -5.31 -2.75 -4.49
N LEU A 44 -4.41 -3.71 -4.73
CA LEU A 44 -4.66 -5.13 -4.50
C LEU A 44 -3.59 -5.69 -3.55
N ILE A 45 -3.99 -6.15 -2.36
CA ILE A 45 -3.05 -6.64 -1.32
C ILE A 45 -3.28 -8.12 -1.04
N ASP A 46 -2.24 -8.95 -1.19
CA ASP A 46 -2.24 -10.35 -0.76
C ASP A 46 -1.83 -10.47 0.72
N LEU A 47 -2.83 -10.55 1.60
CA LEU A 47 -2.60 -10.67 3.05
C LEU A 47 -2.04 -12.04 3.43
N ASP A 48 -2.40 -13.11 2.72
CA ASP A 48 -1.85 -14.45 2.99
C ASP A 48 -0.34 -14.48 2.70
N ALA A 49 0.11 -13.86 1.61
CA ALA A 49 1.54 -13.71 1.28
C ALA A 49 2.27 -12.76 2.25
N ALA A 50 1.61 -11.67 2.67
CA ALA A 50 2.14 -10.74 3.67
C ALA A 50 2.38 -11.45 5.02
N MET A 51 1.40 -12.24 5.47
CA MET A 51 1.44 -12.98 6.74
C MET A 51 2.22 -14.29 6.68
N ARG A 52 2.72 -14.71 5.50
CA ARG A 52 3.42 -15.99 5.24
C ARG A 52 2.57 -17.23 5.49
N GLN A 53 1.30 -17.19 5.10
CA GLN A 53 0.33 -18.29 5.29
C GLN A 53 -0.15 -18.91 3.97
N GLY A 54 0.12 -18.27 2.83
CA GLY A 54 -0.20 -18.78 1.50
C GLY A 54 0.16 -17.75 0.41
N ASP A 55 -0.47 -17.88 -0.75
CA ASP A 55 -0.56 -16.84 -1.76
C ASP A 55 -1.90 -16.91 -2.50
N ASN A 56 -2.31 -15.79 -3.08
CA ASN A 56 -3.54 -15.65 -3.85
C ASN A 56 -3.26 -15.43 -5.35
N ARG A 57 -2.13 -15.93 -5.90
CA ARG A 57 -1.66 -15.61 -7.28
C ARG A 57 -2.71 -15.80 -8.37
N LYS A 58 -3.58 -16.81 -8.25
CA LYS A 58 -4.67 -17.05 -9.21
C LYS A 58 -5.74 -15.96 -9.18
N LEU A 59 -6.12 -15.49 -7.98
CA LEU A 59 -7.04 -14.36 -7.83
C LEU A 59 -6.38 -13.06 -8.28
N ILE A 60 -5.09 -12.86 -7.94
CA ILE A 60 -4.32 -11.70 -8.42
C ILE A 60 -4.38 -11.63 -9.95
N GLN A 61 -4.08 -12.74 -10.64
CA GLN A 61 -4.17 -12.81 -12.10
C GLN A 61 -5.59 -12.53 -12.63
N GLN A 62 -6.63 -13.01 -11.94
CA GLN A 62 -8.02 -12.74 -12.30
C GLN A 62 -8.34 -11.24 -12.23
N PHE A 63 -7.98 -10.55 -11.13
CA PHE A 63 -8.18 -9.10 -11.00
C PHE A 63 -7.33 -8.31 -12.00
N THR A 64 -6.02 -8.58 -12.10
CA THR A 64 -5.10 -7.86 -13.01
C THR A 64 -5.41 -8.07 -14.49
N SER A 65 -6.14 -9.13 -14.86
CA SER A 65 -6.57 -9.34 -16.25
C SER A 65 -7.64 -8.35 -16.74
N ARG A 66 -8.31 -7.63 -15.82
CA ARG A 66 -9.41 -6.68 -16.12
C ARG A 66 -9.25 -5.31 -15.46
N LEU A 67 -8.49 -5.23 -14.37
CA LEU A 67 -8.26 -4.01 -13.61
C LEU A 67 -6.80 -3.58 -13.71
N THR A 68 -6.57 -2.26 -13.81
CA THR A 68 -5.22 -1.70 -13.64
C THR A 68 -4.88 -1.70 -12.15
N CYS A 69 -4.13 -2.69 -11.67
CA CYS A 69 -3.80 -2.81 -10.25
C CYS A 69 -2.35 -2.40 -9.92
N GLN A 70 -2.16 -1.80 -8.74
CA GLN A 70 -0.90 -1.90 -8.01
C GLN A 70 -1.00 -3.02 -6.97
N VAL A 71 -0.05 -3.95 -6.98
CA VAL A 71 -0.12 -5.21 -6.22
C VAL A 71 0.90 -5.23 -5.08
N GLY A 72 0.42 -5.45 -3.85
CA GLY A 72 1.24 -5.58 -2.66
C GLY A 72 1.01 -6.91 -1.94
N GLY A 73 1.83 -7.15 -0.91
CA GLY A 73 1.72 -8.34 -0.06
C GLY A 73 2.88 -9.31 -0.25
N GLY A 74 3.69 -9.50 0.79
CA GLY A 74 4.69 -10.57 0.86
C GLY A 74 5.94 -10.45 -0.01
N LEU A 75 6.08 -9.40 -0.85
CA LEU A 75 7.22 -9.22 -1.75
C LEU A 75 8.54 -8.97 -0.98
N ARG A 76 9.56 -9.80 -1.22
CA ARG A 76 10.84 -9.79 -0.48
C ARG A 76 12.08 -9.73 -1.38
N THR A 77 11.91 -9.97 -2.67
CA THR A 77 12.95 -10.00 -3.69
C THR A 77 12.47 -9.31 -4.96
N ALA A 78 13.39 -8.90 -5.84
CA ALA A 78 13.01 -8.38 -7.16
C ALA A 78 12.20 -9.40 -7.99
N ASP A 79 12.50 -10.71 -7.85
CA ASP A 79 11.80 -11.79 -8.54
C ASP A 79 10.33 -11.92 -8.08
N ASP A 80 10.02 -11.64 -6.81
CA ASP A 80 8.63 -11.59 -6.32
C ASP A 80 7.84 -10.49 -7.05
N GLY A 81 8.43 -9.28 -7.15
CA GLY A 81 7.83 -8.17 -7.89
C GLY A 81 7.69 -8.47 -9.37
N LYS A 82 8.74 -8.99 -10.01
CA LYS A 82 8.67 -9.43 -11.41
C LYS A 82 7.55 -10.44 -11.63
N ALA A 83 7.37 -11.39 -10.72
CA ALA A 83 6.30 -12.36 -10.84
C ALA A 83 4.90 -11.74 -10.76
N MET A 84 4.68 -10.68 -9.97
CA MET A 84 3.39 -9.96 -9.96
C MET A 84 3.17 -9.14 -11.23
N LEU A 85 4.22 -8.51 -11.76
CA LEU A 85 4.20 -7.78 -13.03
C LEU A 85 3.88 -8.72 -14.20
N ASP A 86 4.48 -9.91 -14.22
CA ASP A 86 4.20 -10.96 -15.21
C ASP A 86 2.78 -11.55 -15.10
N LEU A 87 2.10 -11.40 -13.95
CA LEU A 87 0.66 -11.69 -13.79
C LEU A 87 -0.26 -10.56 -14.27
N GLY A 88 0.28 -9.38 -14.61
CA GLY A 88 -0.46 -8.23 -15.11
C GLY A 88 -0.54 -7.02 -14.17
N ALA A 89 0.17 -7.01 -13.04
CA ALA A 89 0.25 -5.82 -12.20
C ALA A 89 0.86 -4.64 -12.97
N ARG A 90 0.29 -3.42 -12.84
CA ARG A 90 0.88 -2.20 -13.42
C ARG A 90 2.05 -1.68 -12.56
N ARG A 91 2.00 -1.91 -11.24
CA ARG A 91 3.06 -1.62 -10.28
C ARG A 91 3.05 -2.63 -9.14
N VAL A 92 4.15 -2.70 -8.40
CA VAL A 92 4.31 -3.56 -7.22
C VAL A 92 4.67 -2.75 -5.98
N ILE A 93 4.09 -3.12 -4.85
CA ILE A 93 4.18 -2.42 -3.57
C ILE A 93 5.15 -3.16 -2.64
N TYR A 94 6.28 -2.53 -2.32
CA TYR A 94 7.22 -2.99 -1.29
C TYR A 94 7.03 -2.17 -0.02
N GLY A 95 6.97 -2.82 1.14
CA GLY A 95 6.78 -2.16 2.44
C GLY A 95 7.84 -2.59 3.44
N SER A 96 7.50 -3.51 4.34
CA SER A 96 8.37 -3.99 5.44
C SER A 96 9.77 -4.49 5.03
N THR A 97 10.07 -4.72 3.75
CA THR A 97 11.39 -5.16 3.24
C THR A 97 12.33 -4.00 2.88
N LEU A 98 11.81 -2.77 2.78
CA LEU A 98 12.59 -1.53 2.70
C LEU A 98 13.18 -1.14 4.08
N PHE A 99 12.71 -1.79 5.15
CA PHE A 99 13.05 -1.49 6.53
C PHE A 99 13.66 -2.71 7.24
N GLY A 100 14.65 -2.49 8.11
CA GLY A 100 15.36 -3.54 8.84
C GLY A 100 16.60 -4.09 8.13
N GLY A 101 17.45 -3.21 7.58
CA GLY A 101 18.73 -3.61 6.98
C GLY A 101 19.70 -4.23 8.00
N ASP A 102 19.97 -5.53 7.87
CA ASP A 102 21.00 -6.23 8.67
C ASP A 102 22.44 -6.07 8.13
N ASN A 103 22.57 -5.37 7.01
CA ASN A 103 23.81 -5.06 6.29
C ASN A 103 24.63 -3.99 7.06
N GLU A 104 25.94 -4.25 7.25
CA GLU A 104 26.83 -3.36 8.02
C GLU A 104 27.12 -2.01 7.34
N ALA A 105 26.89 -1.89 6.03
CA ALA A 105 26.97 -0.63 5.28
C ALA A 105 25.69 0.21 5.45
N ASP A 106 24.50 -0.40 5.40
CA ASP A 106 23.22 0.26 5.72
C ASP A 106 23.30 0.89 7.12
N ARG A 107 23.79 0.13 8.11
CA ARG A 107 23.98 0.59 9.50
C ARG A 107 24.88 1.83 9.65
N LYS A 108 25.72 2.16 8.67
CA LYS A 108 26.58 3.36 8.66
C LYS A 108 25.94 4.57 7.98
N ARG A 109 24.83 4.39 7.23
CA ARG A 109 24.07 5.47 6.58
C ARG A 109 22.74 5.73 7.27
N HIS A 110 21.93 4.69 7.48
CA HIS A 110 20.71 4.76 8.27
C HIS A 110 20.37 3.37 8.85
N PRO A 111 20.35 3.18 10.19
CA PRO A 111 20.36 1.85 10.82
C PRO A 111 19.14 0.96 10.58
N ILE A 112 18.10 1.49 9.94
CA ILE A 112 16.81 0.80 9.78
C ILE A 112 16.28 0.86 8.34
N MET A 113 16.98 1.48 7.38
CA MET A 113 16.54 1.48 5.97
C MET A 113 17.49 0.67 5.11
N ASN A 114 16.93 -0.11 4.19
CA ASN A 114 17.67 -0.96 3.25
C ASN A 114 17.76 -0.26 1.89
N LEU A 115 18.57 0.80 1.84
CA LEU A 115 18.68 1.68 0.67
C LEU A 115 19.32 0.96 -0.52
N ASP A 116 20.28 0.08 -0.25
CA ASP A 116 20.89 -0.76 -1.29
C ASP A 116 19.84 -1.70 -1.94
N PHE A 117 18.86 -2.21 -1.16
CA PHE A 117 17.76 -3.00 -1.71
C PHE A 117 16.78 -2.16 -2.53
N ALA A 118 16.39 -0.96 -2.07
CA ALA A 118 15.53 -0.06 -2.83
C ALA A 118 16.13 0.28 -4.20
N ALA A 119 17.41 0.67 -4.24
CA ALA A 119 18.15 0.89 -5.48
C ALA A 119 18.28 -0.38 -6.34
N SER A 120 18.40 -1.57 -5.73
CA SER A 120 18.42 -2.84 -6.45
C SER A 120 17.08 -3.17 -7.12
N LEU A 121 15.96 -2.84 -6.47
CA LEU A 121 14.61 -2.97 -7.03
C LEU A 121 14.44 -2.03 -8.23
N ASN A 122 14.80 -0.75 -8.07
CA ASN A 122 14.72 0.24 -9.15
C ASN A 122 15.53 -0.22 -10.37
N LYS A 123 16.76 -0.68 -10.16
CA LYS A 123 17.61 -1.22 -11.23
C LYS A 123 17.04 -2.47 -11.91
N ALA A 124 16.29 -3.31 -11.20
CA ALA A 124 15.79 -4.59 -11.71
C ALA A 124 14.41 -4.49 -12.39
N LEU A 125 13.52 -3.64 -11.86
CA LEU A 125 12.11 -3.53 -12.27
C LEU A 125 11.78 -2.18 -12.96
N GLY A 126 12.57 -1.14 -12.66
CA GLY A 126 12.35 0.23 -13.11
C GLY A 126 11.43 1.02 -12.16
N GLU A 127 11.83 2.24 -11.86
CA GLU A 127 11.12 3.22 -11.01
C GLU A 127 9.60 3.26 -11.24
N GLU A 128 9.18 3.34 -12.51
CA GLU A 128 7.77 3.38 -12.98
C GLU A 128 6.89 2.21 -12.53
N GLN A 129 7.50 1.11 -12.09
CA GLN A 129 6.81 -0.09 -11.61
C GLN A 129 6.80 -0.21 -10.08
N LEU A 130 7.45 0.70 -9.36
CA LEU A 130 7.64 0.61 -7.91
C LEU A 130 6.76 1.60 -7.14
N VAL A 131 6.08 1.06 -6.13
CA VAL A 131 5.42 1.81 -5.06
C VAL A 131 6.05 1.40 -3.74
N PHE A 132 6.41 2.37 -2.90
CA PHE A 132 6.96 2.10 -1.57
C PHE A 132 5.95 2.42 -0.47
N SER A 133 5.64 1.43 0.36
CA SER A 133 4.69 1.54 1.47
C SER A 133 5.40 2.02 2.73
N VAL A 134 4.91 3.12 3.30
CA VAL A 134 5.36 3.73 4.55
C VAL A 134 4.19 3.69 5.53
N ASP A 135 3.95 2.52 6.10
CA ASP A 135 2.88 2.31 7.08
C ASP A 135 3.34 2.85 8.44
N THR A 136 2.50 3.58 9.16
CA THR A 136 2.87 4.13 10.48
C THR A 136 1.82 3.88 11.56
N LYS A 137 2.31 3.68 12.78
CA LYS A 137 1.53 3.50 14.00
C LYS A 137 2.14 4.36 15.10
N ALA A 138 1.34 5.11 15.84
CA ALA A 138 1.78 6.12 16.81
C ALA A 138 2.84 7.10 16.25
N GLY A 139 2.72 7.47 14.96
CA GLY A 139 3.64 8.39 14.27
C GLY A 139 4.99 7.79 13.84
N LYS A 140 5.23 6.49 14.03
CA LYS A 140 6.48 5.81 13.66
C LYS A 140 6.24 4.74 12.61
N VAL A 141 7.24 4.50 11.74
CA VAL A 141 7.17 3.45 10.72
C VAL A 141 6.96 2.08 11.38
N ALA A 142 5.98 1.34 10.87
CA ALA A 142 5.53 0.06 11.37
C ALA A 142 5.90 -1.07 10.39
N VAL A 143 6.49 -2.14 10.91
CA VAL A 143 7.08 -3.22 10.12
C VAL A 143 6.55 -4.60 10.54
N LYS A 144 6.85 -5.63 9.73
CA LYS A 144 6.45 -7.03 9.94
C LYS A 144 4.93 -7.21 10.10
N GLY A 145 4.16 -6.53 9.25
CA GLY A 145 2.70 -6.52 9.32
C GLY A 145 2.18 -5.75 10.54
N TRP A 146 2.75 -4.56 10.77
CA TRP A 146 2.38 -3.59 11.82
C TRP A 146 2.58 -4.05 13.27
N LYS A 147 3.35 -5.13 13.48
CA LYS A 147 3.61 -5.74 14.80
C LYS A 147 4.78 -5.12 15.55
N GLU A 148 5.72 -4.51 14.82
CA GLU A 148 6.87 -3.82 15.38
C GLU A 148 6.91 -2.38 14.85
N GLN A 149 7.42 -1.45 15.65
CA GLN A 149 7.71 -0.08 15.24
C GLN A 149 9.22 0.12 15.23
N VAL A 150 9.68 0.99 14.34
CA VAL A 150 11.09 1.40 14.24
C VAL A 150 11.22 2.89 14.53
N ASP A 151 12.40 3.33 14.97
CA ASP A 151 12.65 4.75 15.26
C ASP A 151 12.96 5.50 13.95
N LEU A 152 11.91 5.73 13.17
CA LEU A 152 11.93 6.37 11.85
C LEU A 152 10.56 7.03 11.62
N THR A 153 10.56 8.29 11.22
CA THR A 153 9.35 9.04 10.82
C THR A 153 8.98 8.77 9.36
N PRO A 154 7.70 8.92 8.95
CA PRO A 154 7.33 8.75 7.56
C PRO A 154 7.97 9.81 6.63
N GLU A 155 8.22 11.03 7.13
CA GLU A 155 8.91 12.10 6.41
C GLU A 155 10.35 11.69 6.05
N GLU A 156 11.09 11.14 7.00
CA GLU A 156 12.43 10.59 6.77
C GLU A 156 12.38 9.44 5.76
N ALA A 157 11.47 8.47 5.97
CA ALA A 157 11.34 7.32 5.07
C ALA A 157 11.06 7.73 3.61
N VAL A 158 10.13 8.67 3.40
CA VAL A 158 9.82 9.24 2.08
C VAL A 158 11.04 9.94 1.48
N THR A 159 11.69 10.83 2.24
CA THR A 159 12.83 11.62 1.76
C THR A 159 14.00 10.74 1.32
N TRP A 160 14.32 9.69 2.08
CA TRP A 160 15.47 8.82 1.79
C TRP A 160 15.22 7.81 0.67
N LEU A 161 13.96 7.45 0.40
CA LEU A 161 13.58 6.47 -0.63
C LEU A 161 13.12 7.10 -1.95
N GLU A 162 12.98 8.44 -2.02
CA GLU A 162 12.33 9.14 -3.14
C GLU A 162 12.93 8.82 -4.52
N ASN A 163 14.23 8.57 -4.63
CA ASN A 163 14.87 8.35 -5.91
C ASN A 163 14.63 6.96 -6.53
N ASP A 164 13.99 6.04 -5.81
CA ASP A 164 13.88 4.63 -6.18
C ASP A 164 12.45 4.10 -6.41
N CYS A 165 11.45 4.99 -6.39
CA CYS A 165 10.06 4.65 -6.72
C CYS A 165 9.32 5.76 -7.49
N ALA A 166 8.25 5.38 -8.20
CA ALA A 166 7.35 6.33 -8.84
C ALA A 166 6.27 6.86 -7.89
N ALA A 167 5.97 6.13 -6.82
CA ALA A 167 4.94 6.51 -5.84
C ALA A 167 5.23 6.03 -4.42
N PHE A 168 4.69 6.76 -3.45
CA PHE A 168 4.59 6.34 -2.05
C PHE A 168 3.15 5.98 -1.71
N LEU A 169 2.98 4.92 -0.91
CA LEU A 169 1.74 4.58 -0.22
C LEU A 169 1.96 4.80 1.28
N TYR A 170 1.33 5.80 1.87
CA TYR A 170 1.35 6.02 3.32
C TYR A 170 0.10 5.43 3.96
N THR A 171 0.25 4.57 4.96
CA THR A 171 -0.89 4.00 5.70
C THR A 171 -0.91 4.51 7.14
N HIS A 172 -1.97 5.20 7.54
CA HIS A 172 -2.20 5.57 8.94
C HIS A 172 -2.85 4.40 9.70
N VAL A 173 -2.03 3.50 10.25
CA VAL A 173 -2.47 2.23 10.86
C VAL A 173 -3.38 2.44 12.06
N ASP A 174 -3.20 3.55 12.80
CA ASP A 174 -4.01 3.84 13.99
C ASP A 174 -5.52 3.98 13.67
N THR A 175 -5.87 4.47 12.47
CA THR A 175 -7.28 4.60 12.02
C THR A 175 -7.68 3.55 10.97
N GLU A 176 -6.81 2.63 10.57
CA GLU A 176 -7.08 1.67 9.49
C GLU A 176 -8.30 0.77 9.76
N GLY A 177 -9.22 0.71 8.80
CA GLY A 177 -10.52 0.05 8.90
C GLY A 177 -11.49 0.64 9.95
N THR A 178 -11.13 1.73 10.65
CA THR A 178 -11.95 2.27 11.77
C THR A 178 -13.07 3.22 11.34
N MET A 179 -13.04 3.75 10.11
CA MET A 179 -14.00 4.77 9.62
C MET A 179 -14.01 6.08 10.44
N SER A 180 -12.93 6.41 11.16
CA SER A 180 -12.84 7.62 11.98
C SER A 180 -12.44 8.89 11.21
N GLY A 181 -11.82 8.71 10.04
CA GLY A 181 -11.30 9.75 9.16
C GLY A 181 -9.78 9.67 9.02
N PHE A 182 -9.25 10.25 7.94
CA PHE A 182 -7.80 10.34 7.71
C PHE A 182 -7.24 11.67 8.27
N PRO A 183 -6.06 11.68 8.91
CA PRO A 183 -5.43 12.91 9.40
C PRO A 183 -4.85 13.75 8.25
N ILE A 184 -5.68 14.60 7.64
CA ILE A 184 -5.33 15.45 6.46
C ILE A 184 -4.01 16.22 6.62
N ASP A 185 -3.70 16.73 7.82
CA ASP A 185 -2.44 17.45 8.10
C ASP A 185 -1.20 16.57 7.82
N VAL A 186 -1.27 15.26 8.02
CA VAL A 186 -0.18 14.32 7.73
C VAL A 186 0.03 14.19 6.22
N ALA A 187 -1.04 14.18 5.42
CA ALA A 187 -0.91 14.22 3.95
C ALA A 187 -0.26 15.52 3.49
N ALA A 188 -0.60 16.67 4.09
CA ALA A 188 0.02 17.96 3.75
C ALA A 188 1.52 17.98 4.07
N ILE A 189 1.94 17.42 5.20
CA ILE A 189 3.37 17.27 5.57
C ILE A 189 4.09 16.38 4.56
N LEU A 190 3.60 15.16 4.31
CA LEU A 190 4.23 14.21 3.40
C LEU A 190 4.24 14.70 1.94
N ARG A 191 3.21 15.45 1.52
CA ARG A 191 3.14 16.07 0.20
C ARG A 191 4.26 17.09 -0.01
N ALA A 192 4.76 17.73 1.04
CA ALA A 192 5.92 18.63 0.99
C ALA A 192 7.28 17.90 1.00
N CYS A 193 7.32 16.62 1.40
CA CYS A 193 8.56 15.82 1.46
C CYS A 193 8.97 15.20 0.12
N THR A 194 8.08 15.12 -0.88
CA THR A 194 8.36 14.46 -2.16
C THR A 194 7.60 15.09 -3.32
N ALA A 195 8.14 15.00 -4.54
CA ALA A 195 7.45 15.32 -5.79
C ALA A 195 6.81 14.10 -6.49
N LYS A 196 7.03 12.88 -5.99
CA LYS A 196 6.44 11.64 -6.53
C LYS A 196 4.93 11.57 -6.30
N GLN A 197 4.24 10.61 -6.91
CA GLN A 197 2.84 10.36 -6.59
C GLN A 197 2.72 9.96 -5.11
N LEU A 198 1.88 10.66 -4.35
CA LEU A 198 1.61 10.34 -2.94
C LEU A 198 0.20 9.76 -2.84
N ILE A 199 0.11 8.55 -2.31
CA ILE A 199 -1.12 7.81 -2.07
C ILE A 199 -1.25 7.65 -0.55
N VAL A 200 -2.41 7.92 0.03
CA VAL A 200 -2.67 7.76 1.47
C VAL A 200 -3.80 6.77 1.75
N ALA A 201 -3.68 6.03 2.85
CA ALA A 201 -4.63 5.06 3.39
C ALA A 201 -4.73 5.24 4.91
N GLY A 202 -5.69 4.57 5.55
CA GLY A 202 -5.93 4.70 6.99
C GLY A 202 -7.16 5.53 7.32
N GLY A 203 -8.31 4.86 7.46
CA GLY A 203 -9.48 5.41 8.13
C GLY A 203 -10.38 6.37 7.34
N ILE A 204 -10.08 6.63 6.06
CA ILE A 204 -10.95 7.34 5.10
C ILE A 204 -12.41 6.85 5.25
N LYS A 205 -13.34 7.79 5.43
CA LYS A 205 -14.76 7.53 5.72
C LYS A 205 -15.73 8.17 4.73
N GLU A 206 -15.37 9.27 4.07
CA GLU A 206 -16.31 10.03 3.22
C GLU A 206 -15.65 10.69 2.00
N GLN A 207 -16.46 10.96 0.97
CA GLN A 207 -16.00 11.56 -0.30
C GLN A 207 -15.28 12.91 -0.09
N LYS A 208 -15.68 13.70 0.90
CA LYS A 208 -15.07 15.00 1.18
C LYS A 208 -13.56 14.89 1.47
N GLU A 209 -13.13 13.83 2.14
CA GLU A 209 -11.70 13.59 2.41
C GLU A 209 -10.94 13.28 1.12
N ILE A 210 -11.56 12.55 0.19
CA ILE A 210 -11.00 12.31 -1.15
C ILE A 210 -10.83 13.64 -1.89
N ASP A 211 -11.85 14.50 -1.87
CA ASP A 211 -11.86 15.78 -2.59
C ASP A 211 -10.80 16.75 -2.00
N ASP A 212 -10.67 16.80 -0.67
CA ASP A 212 -9.65 17.58 0.04
C ASP A 212 -8.22 17.09 -0.29
N LEU A 213 -8.01 15.77 -0.38
CA LEU A 213 -6.72 15.15 -0.74
C LEU A 213 -6.37 15.38 -2.22
N ASP A 214 -7.33 15.24 -3.12
CA ASP A 214 -7.17 15.46 -4.56
C ASP A 214 -6.77 16.91 -4.86
N ALA A 215 -7.38 17.88 -4.17
CA ALA A 215 -7.02 19.29 -4.25
C ALA A 215 -5.57 19.61 -3.83
N MET A 216 -4.91 18.71 -3.08
CA MET A 216 -3.50 18.80 -2.70
C MET A 216 -2.57 17.97 -3.61
N GLY A 217 -3.08 17.31 -4.64
CA GLY A 217 -2.30 16.36 -5.46
C GLY A 217 -1.92 15.10 -4.68
N VAL A 218 -2.84 14.59 -3.86
CA VAL A 218 -2.72 13.35 -3.09
C VAL A 218 -3.85 12.40 -3.48
N ASP A 219 -3.52 11.14 -3.72
CA ASP A 219 -4.48 10.08 -3.97
C ASP A 219 -4.87 9.38 -2.67
N ALA A 220 -6.10 8.87 -2.61
CA ALA A 220 -6.67 8.29 -1.40
C ALA A 220 -7.15 6.87 -1.68
N VAL A 221 -6.57 5.90 -0.96
CA VAL A 221 -7.02 4.51 -0.96
C VAL A 221 -8.15 4.33 0.05
N ALA A 222 -9.26 3.77 -0.37
CA ALA A 222 -10.39 3.47 0.51
C ALA A 222 -10.96 2.07 0.28
N GLY A 223 -10.89 1.23 1.33
CA GLY A 223 -11.59 -0.05 1.42
C GLY A 223 -12.89 0.09 2.22
N MET A 224 -12.77 0.21 3.55
CA MET A 224 -13.90 0.03 4.47
C MET A 224 -15.10 0.94 4.16
N ALA A 225 -14.87 2.19 3.75
CA ALA A 225 -15.93 3.12 3.37
C ALA A 225 -16.73 2.66 2.13
N VAL A 226 -16.04 2.05 1.17
CA VAL A 226 -16.63 1.50 -0.05
C VAL A 226 -17.41 0.21 0.26
N TYR A 227 -16.78 -0.75 0.95
CA TYR A 227 -17.40 -2.05 1.26
C TYR A 227 -18.57 -1.95 2.24
N SER A 228 -18.60 -0.94 3.12
CA SER A 228 -19.74 -0.67 4.01
C SER A 228 -20.86 0.13 3.35
N GLY A 229 -20.66 0.67 2.14
CA GLY A 229 -21.61 1.54 1.45
C GLY A 229 -21.70 2.96 2.00
N ALA A 230 -20.80 3.36 2.92
CA ALA A 230 -20.72 4.72 3.45
C ALA A 230 -20.23 5.73 2.40
N MET A 231 -19.39 5.28 1.46
CA MET A 231 -18.92 6.06 0.32
C MET A 231 -19.23 5.30 -0.97
N GLN A 232 -19.64 6.03 -2.01
CA GLN A 232 -19.89 5.43 -3.32
C GLN A 232 -18.58 5.21 -4.07
N ALA A 233 -18.20 3.95 -4.26
CA ALA A 233 -17.43 3.57 -5.44
C ALA A 233 -18.37 3.06 -6.54
#